data_AF-A0A522ELG7-F1
#
_entry.id   AF-A0A522ELG7-F1
#
_cell.length_a   1.000
_cell.length_b   1.000
_cell.length_c   1.000
_cell.angle_alpha   90.00
_cell.angle_beta   90.00
_cell.angle_gamma   90.00
#
_symmetry.space_group_name_H-M   'P 1'
#
loop_
_entity.id
_entity.type
_entity.pdbx_description
1 polymer ?
#
loop_
_entity_poly.entity_id
_entity_poly.type
_entity_poly.pdbx_seq_one_letter_code
_entity_poly.pdbx_strand_id
1 'polypeptide(L)'
;MNNTIEFFKSALDLAALRLASLSYAGLGLLAVIIAEGLDNQEPAPYAAYYVGAVNEAISPKFWDLLSISSLLVLCLTLPVVWLSRQSGAWIKPANCLCRINCRLFLLTFTLGATAWGILAAQIILRLADGAYPAAWSGLFLGGNGLVVLLMLPLLNALWWCSAQALAQPDSVLLQWLFRQLGKYTWPAYGLYTALVVLLIVSQQ
;
A
#
# COMPACT_ATOMS: atom_id res chain seq x y z
N MET A 1 30.70 -3.16 -2.46
CA MET A 1 29.47 -3.35 -1.64
C MET A 1 28.91 -2.05 -1.05
N ASN A 2 29.70 -0.99 -0.83
CA ASN A 2 29.20 0.30 -0.32
C ASN A 2 28.30 1.09 -1.28
N ASN A 3 28.58 1.08 -2.59
CA ASN A 3 27.83 1.90 -3.55
C ASN A 3 26.35 1.49 -3.71
N THR A 4 26.01 0.22 -3.51
CA THR A 4 24.62 -0.27 -3.65
C THR A 4 23.74 0.21 -2.49
N ILE A 5 24.30 0.31 -1.28
CA ILE A 5 23.55 0.72 -0.09
C ILE A 5 23.29 2.22 -0.10
N GLU A 6 24.28 3.03 -0.49
CA GLU A 6 24.06 4.48 -0.70
C GLU A 6 23.12 4.76 -1.87
N PHE A 7 23.16 3.95 -2.92
CA PHE A 7 22.23 4.00 -4.04
C PHE A 7 20.78 3.76 -3.59
N PHE A 8 20.52 2.72 -2.78
CA PHE A 8 19.18 2.48 -2.23
C PHE A 8 18.77 3.59 -1.26
N LYS A 9 19.67 4.11 -0.41
CA LYS A 9 19.35 5.24 0.49
C LYS A 9 19.03 6.53 -0.25
N SER A 10 19.64 6.78 -1.41
CA SER A 10 19.37 7.94 -2.26
C SER A 10 18.08 7.78 -3.06
N ALA A 11 17.81 6.57 -3.56
CA ALA A 11 16.63 6.29 -4.39
C ALA A 11 15.35 6.12 -3.56
N LEU A 12 15.49 5.72 -2.30
CA LEU A 12 14.41 5.53 -1.35
C LEU A 12 14.54 6.61 -0.28
N ASP A 13 13.73 7.67 -0.41
CA ASP A 13 13.66 8.74 0.58
C ASP A 13 13.06 8.19 1.90
N LEU A 14 13.94 7.60 2.70
CA LEU A 14 13.62 6.98 3.98
C LEU A 14 13.15 8.02 5.01
N ALA A 15 13.59 9.27 4.89
CA ALA A 15 13.14 10.35 5.75
C ALA A 15 11.68 10.71 5.41
N ALA A 16 11.35 10.85 4.13
CA ALA A 16 9.97 11.07 3.69
C ALA A 16 9.07 9.88 4.02
N LEU A 17 9.53 8.64 3.86
CA LEU A 17 8.79 7.45 4.28
C LEU A 17 8.42 7.53 5.76
N ARG A 18 9.42 7.74 6.62
CA ARG A 18 9.22 7.83 8.07
C ARG A 18 8.24 8.94 8.43
N LEU A 19 8.42 10.12 7.86
CA LEU A 19 7.55 11.26 8.11
C LEU A 19 6.12 10.97 7.66
N ALA A 20 5.92 10.45 6.46
CA ALA A 20 4.60 10.12 5.94
C ALA A 20 3.95 9.01 6.77
N SER A 21 4.67 7.92 7.06
CA SER A 21 4.16 6.83 7.90
C SER A 21 3.74 7.33 9.28
N LEU A 22 4.57 8.14 9.95
CA LEU A 22 4.24 8.68 11.27
C LEU A 22 3.07 9.67 11.21
N SER A 23 2.97 10.50 10.19
CA SER A 23 1.85 11.44 10.03
C SER A 23 0.52 10.72 9.86
N TYR A 24 0.44 9.73 8.97
CA TYR A 24 -0.80 8.98 8.74
C TYR A 24 -1.13 8.02 9.88
N ALA A 25 -0.13 7.37 10.47
CA ALA A 25 -0.34 6.56 11.68
C ALA A 25 -0.80 7.42 12.86
N GLY A 26 -0.17 8.59 13.06
CA GLY A 26 -0.57 9.56 14.06
C GLY A 26 -2.00 10.06 13.85
N LEU A 27 -2.39 10.32 12.60
CA LEU A 27 -3.77 10.66 12.24
C LEU A 27 -4.76 9.56 12.65
N GLY A 28 -4.46 8.30 12.31
CA GLY A 28 -5.31 7.17 12.70
C GLY A 28 -5.43 6.99 14.21
N LEU A 29 -4.31 7.15 14.92
CA LEU A 29 -4.28 7.08 16.38
C LEU A 29 -5.09 8.21 17.02
N LEU A 30 -4.91 9.46 16.55
CA LEU A 30 -5.65 10.61 17.05
C LEU A 30 -7.15 10.47 16.78
N ALA A 31 -7.53 9.95 15.61
CA ALA A 31 -8.94 9.69 15.29
C ALA A 31 -9.59 8.73 16.29
N VAL A 32 -8.90 7.66 16.70
CA VAL A 32 -9.39 6.73 17.73
C VAL A 32 -9.53 7.42 19.09
N ILE A 33 -8.53 8.18 19.52
CA ILE A 33 -8.56 8.88 20.82
C ILE A 33 -9.72 9.89 20.87
N ILE A 34 -9.92 10.66 19.79
CA ILE A 34 -11.00 11.65 19.71
C ILE A 34 -12.35 10.92 19.70
N ALA A 35 -12.49 9.86 18.91
CA ALA A 35 -13.72 9.08 18.83
C ALA A 35 -14.11 8.49 20.19
N GLU A 36 -13.17 7.87 20.90
CA GLU A 36 -13.38 7.34 22.24
C GLU A 36 -13.72 8.45 23.25
N GLY A 37 -13.05 9.61 23.15
CA GLY A 37 -13.32 10.76 24.00
C GLY A 37 -14.72 11.35 23.81
N LEU A 38 -15.23 11.34 22.58
CA LEU A 38 -16.60 11.77 22.25
C LEU A 38 -17.62 10.74 22.72
N ASP A 39 -17.38 9.47 22.43
CA ASP A 39 -18.26 8.36 22.81
C ASP A 39 -18.46 8.27 24.33
N ASN A 40 -17.41 8.52 25.14
CA ASN A 40 -17.51 8.58 26.60
C ASN A 40 -18.32 9.78 27.16
N GLN A 41 -18.57 10.81 26.34
CA GLN A 41 -19.35 11.99 26.73
C GLN A 41 -20.82 11.92 26.27
N GLU A 42 -21.13 10.99 25.38
CA GLU A 42 -22.45 10.81 24.78
C GLU A 42 -23.31 9.84 25.61
N PRO A 43 -24.64 10.06 25.71
CA PRO A 43 -25.54 9.10 26.35
C PRO A 43 -25.59 7.77 25.56
N ALA A 44 -25.90 6.68 26.28
CA ALA A 44 -25.73 5.28 25.85
C ALA A 44 -26.09 4.88 24.40
N PRO A 45 -27.10 5.44 23.69
CA PRO A 45 -27.32 5.08 22.28
C PRO A 45 -26.33 5.71 21.28
N TYR A 46 -25.63 6.80 21.64
CA TYR A 46 -24.65 7.48 20.78
C TYR A 46 -23.20 7.15 21.12
N ALA A 47 -22.95 6.58 22.29
CA ALA A 47 -21.61 6.27 22.82
C ALA A 47 -20.80 5.19 22.06
N ALA A 48 -21.29 4.69 20.94
CA ALA A 48 -20.54 3.77 20.06
C ALA A 48 -20.49 4.25 18.61
N TYR A 49 -21.05 5.43 18.33
CA TYR A 49 -21.20 5.94 16.97
C TYR A 49 -19.84 6.31 16.39
N TYR A 50 -19.01 7.04 17.14
CA TYR A 50 -17.75 7.55 16.61
C TYR A 50 -16.67 6.46 16.56
N VAL A 51 -16.58 5.59 17.56
CA VAL A 51 -15.67 4.43 17.53
C VAL A 51 -16.09 3.45 16.43
N GLY A 52 -17.40 3.22 16.24
CA GLY A 52 -17.92 2.44 15.12
C GLY A 52 -17.53 3.02 13.75
N ALA A 53 -17.69 4.33 13.57
CA ALA A 53 -17.30 5.01 12.34
C ALA A 53 -15.80 4.89 12.04
N VAL A 54 -14.93 4.97 13.06
CA VAL A 54 -13.48 4.77 12.89
C VAL A 54 -13.16 3.32 12.51
N ASN A 55 -13.85 2.34 13.10
CA ASN A 55 -13.67 0.92 12.77
C ASN A 55 -14.11 0.58 11.34
N GLU A 56 -15.09 1.31 10.80
CA GLU A 56 -15.56 1.14 9.43
C GLU A 56 -14.80 2.00 8.41
N ALA A 57 -14.12 3.06 8.85
CA ALA A 57 -13.48 4.04 7.98
C ALA A 57 -12.45 3.43 7.01
N ILE A 58 -11.67 2.45 7.46
CA ILE A 58 -10.69 1.75 6.62
C ILE A 58 -10.86 0.25 6.79
N SER A 59 -11.62 -0.33 5.86
CA SER A 59 -11.84 -1.77 5.77
C SER A 59 -10.59 -2.49 5.19
N PRO A 60 -10.16 -3.62 5.77
CA PRO A 60 -9.08 -4.44 5.21
C PRO A 60 -9.39 -4.90 3.79
N LYS A 61 -10.66 -5.19 3.47
CA LYS A 61 -11.09 -5.59 2.12
C LYS A 61 -10.87 -4.49 1.08
N PHE A 62 -11.08 -3.22 1.48
CA PHE A 62 -10.85 -2.09 0.58
C PHE A 62 -9.35 -1.87 0.35
N TRP A 63 -8.54 -2.02 1.39
CA TRP A 63 -7.09 -1.96 1.28
C TRP A 63 -6.52 -3.08 0.39
N ASP A 64 -7.04 -4.30 0.51
CA ASP A 64 -6.72 -5.43 -0.37
C ASP A 64 -7.08 -5.15 -1.83
N LEU A 65 -8.29 -4.65 -2.08
CA LEU A 65 -8.75 -4.31 -3.43
C LEU A 65 -7.81 -3.30 -4.09
N LEU A 66 -7.42 -2.25 -3.36
CA LEU A 66 -6.47 -1.25 -3.85
C LEU A 66 -5.08 -1.85 -4.07
N SER A 67 -4.61 -2.70 -3.17
CA SER A 67 -3.33 -3.41 -3.30
C SER A 67 -3.28 -4.26 -4.57
N ILE A 68 -4.30 -5.09 -4.78
CA ILE A 68 -4.43 -5.94 -5.98
C ILE A 68 -4.53 -5.08 -7.24
N SER A 69 -5.37 -4.04 -7.22
CA SER A 69 -5.54 -3.13 -8.36
C SER A 69 -4.22 -2.43 -8.74
N SER A 70 -3.46 -1.99 -7.74
CA SER A 70 -2.14 -1.37 -7.93
C SER A 70 -1.15 -2.35 -8.56
N LEU A 71 -1.13 -3.61 -8.09
CA LEU A 71 -0.28 -4.65 -8.68
C LEU A 71 -0.68 -4.99 -10.12
N LEU A 72 -1.97 -5.07 -10.42
CA LEU A 72 -2.45 -5.31 -11.79
C LEU A 72 -2.05 -4.17 -12.72
N VAL A 73 -2.22 -2.92 -12.28
CA VAL A 73 -1.77 -1.74 -13.04
C VAL A 73 -0.24 -1.74 -13.18
N LEU A 74 0.51 -2.19 -12.18
CA LEU A 74 1.96 -2.38 -12.26
C LEU A 74 2.36 -3.34 -13.37
N CYS A 75 1.69 -4.47 -13.44
CA CYS A 75 1.97 -5.44 -14.48
C CYS A 75 1.65 -4.91 -15.90
N LEU A 76 0.72 -3.96 -16.05
CA LEU A 76 0.50 -3.24 -17.30
C LEU A 76 1.52 -2.12 -17.54
N THR A 77 1.96 -1.46 -16.47
CA THR A 77 2.90 -0.33 -16.51
C THR A 77 4.28 -0.79 -16.97
N LEU A 78 4.79 -1.91 -16.44
CA LEU A 78 6.15 -2.39 -16.71
C LEU A 78 6.42 -2.66 -18.20
N PRO A 79 5.56 -3.40 -18.95
CA PRO A 79 5.72 -3.58 -20.40
C PRO A 79 5.70 -2.27 -21.17
N VAL A 80 4.82 -1.33 -20.81
CA VAL A 80 4.69 -0.04 -21.51
C VAL A 80 5.93 0.83 -21.27
N VAL A 81 6.48 0.83 -20.05
CA VAL A 81 7.75 1.51 -19.77
C VAL A 81 8.92 0.85 -20.47
N TRP A 82 8.91 -0.47 -20.62
CA TRP A 82 9.92 -1.16 -21.42
C TRP A 82 9.84 -0.77 -22.91
N LEU A 83 8.63 -0.71 -23.48
CA LEU A 83 8.39 -0.27 -24.86
C LEU A 83 8.79 1.19 -25.09
N SER A 84 8.59 2.07 -24.10
CA SER A 84 8.98 3.49 -24.21
C SER A 84 10.48 3.70 -24.35
N ARG A 85 11.29 2.73 -23.93
CA ARG A 85 12.75 2.75 -24.09
C ARG A 85 13.21 2.31 -25.48
N GLN A 86 12.36 1.58 -26.21
CA GLN A 86 12.67 1.11 -27.57
C GLN A 86 12.07 2.02 -28.64
N SER A 87 10.92 2.63 -28.35
CA SER A 87 10.22 3.51 -29.28
C SER A 87 9.66 4.73 -28.57
N GLY A 88 9.97 5.92 -29.11
CA GLY A 88 9.52 7.20 -28.55
C GLY A 88 8.00 7.37 -28.50
N ALA A 89 7.23 6.60 -29.29
CA ALA A 89 5.77 6.65 -29.30
C ALA A 89 5.16 6.28 -27.93
N TRP A 90 5.83 5.44 -27.15
CA TRP A 90 5.31 4.90 -25.88
C TRP A 90 5.68 5.75 -24.65
N ILE A 91 6.46 6.83 -24.81
CA ILE A 91 6.89 7.69 -23.69
C ILE A 91 5.69 8.35 -22.98
N LYS A 92 4.70 8.85 -23.74
CA LYS A 92 3.50 9.47 -23.14
C LYS A 92 2.63 8.45 -22.39
N PRO A 93 2.26 7.29 -22.98
CA PRO A 93 1.57 6.21 -22.27
C PRO A 93 2.30 5.75 -21.00
N ALA A 94 3.62 5.54 -21.09
CA ALA A 94 4.44 5.11 -19.95
C ALA A 94 4.38 6.11 -18.80
N ASN A 95 4.53 7.40 -19.10
CA ASN A 95 4.41 8.47 -18.10
C ASN A 95 3.02 8.51 -17.45
N CYS A 96 1.95 8.32 -18.23
CA CYS A 96 0.59 8.30 -17.71
C CYS A 96 0.37 7.11 -16.76
N LEU A 97 0.74 5.90 -17.18
CA LEU A 97 0.59 4.69 -16.38
C LEU A 97 1.44 4.74 -15.11
N CYS A 98 2.70 5.18 -15.20
CA CYS A 98 3.55 5.39 -14.03
C CYS A 98 2.89 6.34 -13.01
N ARG A 99 2.31 7.46 -13.45
CA ARG A 99 1.63 8.41 -12.54
C ARG A 99 0.38 7.81 -11.89
N ILE A 100 -0.45 7.13 -12.67
CA ILE A 100 -1.66 6.46 -12.15
C ILE A 100 -1.25 5.42 -11.10
N ASN A 101 -0.28 4.59 -11.44
CA ASN A 101 0.16 3.51 -10.58
C ASN A 101 0.88 4.01 -9.31
N CYS A 102 1.71 5.04 -9.45
CA CYS A 102 2.34 5.73 -8.33
C CYS A 102 1.28 6.29 -7.36
N ARG A 103 0.21 6.93 -7.89
CA ARG A 103 -0.90 7.41 -7.06
C ARG A 103 -1.66 6.29 -6.36
N LEU A 104 -1.89 5.16 -7.03
CA LEU A 104 -2.55 3.99 -6.43
C LEU A 104 -1.71 3.38 -5.30
N PHE A 105 -0.40 3.23 -5.50
CA PHE A 105 0.50 2.77 -4.44
C PHE A 105 0.57 3.75 -3.27
N LEU A 106 0.63 5.06 -3.54
CA LEU A 106 0.59 6.08 -2.47
C LEU A 106 -0.73 6.05 -1.72
N LEU A 107 -1.87 5.91 -2.40
CA LEU A 107 -3.18 5.80 -1.75
C LEU A 107 -3.28 4.53 -0.89
N THR A 108 -2.79 3.41 -1.39
CA THR A 108 -2.73 2.15 -0.64
C THR A 108 -1.84 2.32 0.60
N PHE A 109 -0.71 3.02 0.45
CA PHE A 109 0.19 3.36 1.54
C PHE A 109 -0.46 4.24 2.61
N THR A 110 -1.16 5.32 2.22
CA THR A 110 -1.77 6.24 3.19
C THR A 110 -2.88 5.55 3.99
N LEU A 111 -3.69 4.72 3.33
CA LEU A 111 -4.72 3.92 3.98
C LEU A 111 -4.11 2.88 4.94
N GLY A 112 -3.07 2.17 4.51
CA GLY A 112 -2.38 1.18 5.35
C GLY A 112 -1.70 1.82 6.56
N ALA A 113 -1.10 3.00 6.41
CA ALA A 113 -0.46 3.73 7.51
C ALA A 113 -1.50 4.23 8.52
N THR A 114 -2.63 4.72 8.03
CA THR A 114 -3.74 5.17 8.88
C THR A 114 -4.36 4.00 9.64
N ALA A 115 -4.62 2.87 8.95
CA ALA A 115 -5.10 1.65 9.58
C ALA A 115 -4.12 1.11 10.63
N TRP A 116 -2.81 1.19 10.39
CA TRP A 116 -1.79 0.84 11.38
C TRP A 116 -1.87 1.71 12.63
N GLY A 117 -2.12 3.02 12.48
CA GLY A 117 -2.39 3.93 13.59
C GLY A 117 -3.62 3.56 14.42
N ILE A 118 -4.72 3.20 13.74
CA ILE A 118 -5.97 2.75 14.38
C ILE A 118 -5.72 1.44 15.15
N LEU A 119 -5.04 0.47 14.53
CA LEU A 119 -4.66 -0.80 15.18
C LEU A 119 -3.80 -0.57 16.42
N ALA A 120 -2.80 0.31 16.32
CA ALA A 120 -1.93 0.65 17.43
C ALA A 120 -2.73 1.24 18.60
N ALA A 121 -3.63 2.18 18.33
CA ALA A 121 -4.48 2.80 19.35
C ALA A 121 -5.37 1.77 20.04
N GLN A 122 -6.05 0.88 19.29
CA GLN A 122 -6.91 -0.14 19.88
C GLN A 122 -6.16 -1.13 20.76
N ILE A 123 -4.95 -1.52 20.37
CA ILE A 123 -4.11 -2.43 21.17
C ILE A 123 -3.59 -1.74 22.43
N ILE A 124 -3.13 -0.47 22.32
CA ILE A 124 -2.58 0.30 23.45
C ILE A 124 -3.67 0.65 24.46
N LEU A 125 -4.82 1.13 24.00
CA LEU A 125 -5.94 1.58 24.82
C LEU A 125 -6.84 0.42 25.29
N ARG A 126 -6.59 -0.80 24.81
CA ARG A 126 -7.38 -2.02 25.13
C ARG A 126 -8.88 -1.83 24.86
N LEU A 127 -9.21 -1.22 23.72
CA LEU A 127 -10.60 -0.93 23.38
C LEU A 127 -11.39 -2.23 23.18
N ALA A 128 -12.56 -2.28 23.82
CA ALA A 128 -13.15 -3.51 24.35
C ALA A 128 -13.65 -4.54 23.33
N ASP A 129 -13.79 -4.20 22.04
CA ASP A 129 -14.45 -5.11 21.09
C ASP A 129 -13.52 -5.86 20.15
N GLY A 130 -12.23 -5.51 20.06
CA GLY A 130 -11.25 -6.24 19.23
C GLY A 130 -11.62 -6.43 17.74
N ALA A 131 -12.73 -5.84 17.29
CA ALA A 131 -13.35 -6.11 16.00
C ALA A 131 -12.46 -5.65 14.84
N TYR A 132 -11.72 -4.56 15.04
CA TYR A 132 -10.81 -4.05 14.03
C TYR A 132 -9.52 -4.91 13.91
N PRO A 133 -8.78 -5.24 14.99
CA PRO A 133 -7.74 -6.26 14.94
C PRO A 133 -8.21 -7.59 14.34
N ALA A 134 -9.42 -8.04 14.70
CA ALA A 134 -10.00 -9.27 14.16
C ALA A 134 -10.27 -9.17 12.65
N ALA A 135 -10.83 -8.05 12.16
CA ALA A 135 -11.05 -7.84 10.74
C ALA A 135 -9.74 -7.87 9.93
N TRP A 136 -8.68 -7.28 10.46
CA TRP A 136 -7.36 -7.26 9.81
C TRP A 136 -6.58 -8.58 9.95
N SER A 137 -6.87 -9.40 10.97
CA SER A 137 -6.23 -10.73 11.15
C SER A 137 -6.45 -11.68 9.98
N GLY A 138 -7.59 -11.57 9.29
CA GLY A 138 -7.91 -12.37 8.11
C GLY A 138 -6.90 -12.22 6.98
N LEU A 139 -6.29 -11.03 6.85
CA LEU A 139 -5.24 -10.75 5.86
C LEU A 139 -3.94 -11.52 6.13
N PHE A 140 -3.71 -11.87 7.40
CA PHE A 140 -2.49 -12.50 7.88
C PHE A 140 -2.76 -13.95 8.33
N LEU A 141 -3.62 -14.67 7.60
CA LEU A 141 -3.94 -16.08 7.82
C LEU A 141 -4.47 -16.38 9.24
N GLY A 142 -5.22 -15.43 9.82
CA GLY A 142 -5.74 -15.55 11.19
C GLY A 142 -4.70 -15.26 12.28
N GLY A 143 -3.61 -14.57 11.96
CA GLY A 143 -2.61 -14.15 12.94
C GLY A 143 -3.18 -13.23 14.02
N ASN A 144 -2.65 -13.31 15.24
CA ASN A 144 -3.07 -12.44 16.35
C ASN A 144 -2.84 -10.94 16.00
N GLY A 145 -3.59 -10.02 16.61
CA GLY A 145 -3.52 -8.58 16.35
C GLY A 145 -2.12 -7.96 16.46
N LEU A 146 -1.23 -8.53 17.31
CA LEU A 146 0.18 -8.13 17.38
C LEU A 146 0.97 -8.48 16.10
N VAL A 147 0.67 -9.63 15.47
CA VAL A 147 1.29 -10.01 14.20
C VAL A 147 0.88 -9.04 13.11
N VAL A 148 -0.42 -8.70 13.06
CA VAL A 148 -0.96 -7.68 12.14
C VAL A 148 -0.25 -6.33 12.35
N LEU A 149 -0.10 -5.90 13.60
CA LEU A 149 0.56 -4.65 13.97
C LEU A 149 2.02 -4.58 13.51
N LEU A 150 2.73 -5.72 13.50
CA LEU A 150 4.13 -5.80 13.07
C LEU A 150 4.29 -5.96 11.56
N MET A 151 3.41 -6.72 10.91
CA MET A 151 3.51 -7.02 9.48
C MET A 151 2.94 -5.92 8.60
N LEU A 152 1.87 -5.25 9.02
CA LEU A 152 1.25 -4.17 8.26
C LEU A 152 2.23 -3.04 7.91
N PRO A 153 3.06 -2.48 8.83
CA PRO A 153 4.00 -1.42 8.48
C PRO A 153 5.11 -1.90 7.53
N LEU A 154 5.51 -3.18 7.59
CA LEU A 154 6.47 -3.77 6.65
C LEU A 154 5.89 -3.83 5.24
N LEU A 155 4.68 -4.36 5.09
CA LEU A 155 3.96 -4.37 3.82
C LEU A 155 3.72 -2.95 3.29
N ASN A 156 3.36 -2.04 4.19
CA ASN A 156 3.08 -0.66 3.82
C ASN A 156 4.34 0.05 3.30
N ALA A 157 5.51 -0.22 3.89
CA ALA A 157 6.78 0.28 3.38
C ALA A 157 7.06 -0.23 1.95
N LEU A 158 6.69 -1.47 1.60
CA LEU A 158 6.83 -1.98 0.24
C LEU A 158 5.99 -1.20 -0.78
N TRP A 159 4.78 -0.77 -0.40
CA TRP A 159 3.95 0.08 -1.27
C TRP A 159 4.58 1.44 -1.52
N TRP A 160 5.14 2.07 -0.47
CA TRP A 160 5.90 3.31 -0.63
C TRP A 160 7.12 3.13 -1.53
N CYS A 161 7.93 2.10 -1.30
CA CYS A 161 9.09 1.77 -2.13
C CYS A 161 8.69 1.61 -3.61
N SER A 162 7.58 0.92 -3.85
CA SER A 162 7.03 0.70 -5.20
C SER A 162 6.57 2.01 -5.83
N ALA A 163 5.89 2.87 -5.08
CA ALA A 163 5.49 4.20 -5.55
C ALA A 163 6.69 5.05 -5.97
N GLN A 164 7.76 5.05 -5.18
CA GLN A 164 8.98 5.80 -5.47
C GLN A 164 9.72 5.25 -6.71
N ALA A 165 9.72 3.92 -6.88
CA ALA A 165 10.26 3.30 -8.08
C ALA A 165 9.49 3.72 -9.35
N LEU A 166 8.21 4.04 -9.24
CA LEU A 166 7.34 4.39 -10.37
C LEU A 166 7.05 5.89 -10.50
N ALA A 167 7.64 6.72 -9.63
CA ALA A 167 7.48 8.17 -9.69
C ALA A 167 7.89 8.71 -11.07
N GLN A 168 8.87 8.07 -11.72
CA GLN A 168 9.34 8.39 -13.06
C GLN A 168 9.67 7.10 -13.83
N PRO A 169 9.37 7.01 -15.15
CA PRO A 169 9.70 5.84 -15.97
C PRO A 169 11.22 5.63 -16.14
N ASP A 170 12.00 6.68 -15.97
CA ASP A 170 13.46 6.66 -16.02
C ASP A 170 14.11 6.47 -14.64
N SER A 171 13.34 6.13 -13.60
CA SER A 171 13.89 5.93 -12.27
C SER A 171 15.00 4.86 -12.29
N VAL A 172 16.05 5.11 -11.51
CA VAL A 172 17.21 4.23 -11.51
C VAL A 172 16.89 2.86 -10.91
N LEU A 173 15.91 2.80 -10.00
CA LEU A 173 15.34 1.55 -9.49
C LEU A 173 14.69 0.72 -10.60
N LEU A 174 13.87 1.35 -11.43
CA LEU A 174 13.24 0.67 -12.57
C LEU A 174 14.29 0.24 -13.59
N GLN A 175 15.30 1.07 -13.85
CA GLN A 175 16.43 0.71 -14.72
C GLN A 175 17.20 -0.51 -14.18
N TRP A 176 17.49 -0.54 -12.89
CA TRP A 176 18.13 -1.68 -12.23
C TRP A 176 17.27 -2.94 -12.35
N LEU A 177 15.96 -2.83 -12.09
CA LEU A 177 14.99 -3.92 -12.24
C LEU A 177 15.01 -4.49 -13.67
N PHE A 178 14.93 -3.63 -14.68
CA PHE A 178 14.98 -4.03 -16.09
C PHE A 178 16.33 -4.65 -16.50
N ARG A 179 17.45 -4.20 -15.92
CA ARG A 179 18.78 -4.79 -16.16
C ARG A 179 18.90 -6.18 -15.52
N GLN A 180 18.38 -6.38 -14.32
CA GLN A 180 18.46 -7.65 -13.59
C GLN A 180 17.48 -8.70 -14.11
N LEU A 181 16.21 -8.34 -14.36
CA LEU A 181 15.21 -9.29 -14.85
C LEU A 181 15.40 -9.69 -16.33
N GLY A 182 16.24 -8.99 -17.08
CA GLY A 182 16.76 -9.46 -18.35
C GLY A 182 15.81 -9.32 -19.56
N LYS A 183 16.41 -9.37 -20.76
CA LYS A 183 15.79 -9.12 -22.08
C LYS A 183 14.64 -10.09 -22.46
N TYR A 184 14.48 -11.22 -21.78
CA TYR A 184 13.62 -12.34 -22.24
C TYR A 184 12.43 -12.64 -21.32
N THR A 185 12.38 -12.07 -20.11
CA THR A 185 11.31 -12.38 -19.13
C THR A 185 10.10 -11.45 -19.28
N TRP A 186 10.26 -10.25 -19.83
CA TRP A 186 9.17 -9.26 -19.94
C TRP A 186 8.00 -9.68 -20.83
N PRO A 187 8.21 -10.30 -22.01
CA PRO A 187 7.10 -10.84 -22.81
C PRO A 187 6.36 -11.96 -22.07
N ALA A 188 7.11 -12.84 -21.39
CA ALA A 188 6.55 -13.90 -20.57
C ALA A 188 5.78 -13.35 -19.35
N TYR A 189 6.26 -12.26 -18.74
CA TYR A 189 5.61 -11.58 -17.63
C TYR A 189 4.30 -10.91 -18.07
N GLY A 190 4.30 -10.26 -19.23
CA GLY A 190 3.09 -9.70 -19.83
C GLY A 190 2.06 -10.78 -20.17
N LEU A 191 2.50 -11.89 -20.77
CA LEU A 191 1.64 -13.05 -21.04
C LEU A 191 1.08 -13.65 -19.76
N TYR A 192 1.92 -13.88 -18.75
CA TYR A 192 1.50 -14.41 -17.45
C TYR A 192 0.48 -13.50 -16.78
N THR A 193 0.73 -12.19 -16.77
CA THR A 193 -0.20 -11.21 -16.21
C THR A 193 -1.53 -11.23 -16.95
N ALA A 194 -1.50 -11.23 -18.28
CA ALA A 194 -2.71 -11.30 -19.08
C ALA A 194 -3.51 -12.57 -18.78
N LEU A 195 -2.82 -13.72 -18.63
CA LEU A 195 -3.42 -15.01 -18.27
C LEU A 195 -4.05 -14.96 -16.87
N VAL A 196 -3.38 -14.39 -15.87
CA VAL A 196 -3.90 -14.24 -14.51
C VAL A 196 -5.12 -13.33 -14.49
N VAL A 197 -5.08 -12.18 -15.18
CA VAL A 197 -6.24 -11.28 -15.31
C VAL A 197 -7.40 -12.00 -15.98
N LEU A 198 -7.14 -12.74 -17.06
CA LEU A 198 -8.16 -13.47 -17.81
C LEU A 198 -8.78 -14.58 -16.94
N LEU A 199 -7.97 -15.29 -16.16
CA LEU A 199 -8.45 -16.28 -15.18
C LEU A 199 -9.34 -15.66 -14.11
N ILE A 200 -8.92 -14.53 -13.52
CA ILE A 200 -9.70 -13.81 -12.50
C ILE A 200 -11.05 -13.36 -13.08
N VAL A 201 -11.06 -12.82 -14.30
CA VAL A 201 -12.29 -12.38 -14.98
C VAL A 201 -13.19 -13.57 -15.33
N SER A 202 -12.60 -14.71 -15.74
CA SER A 202 -13.35 -15.92 -16.13
C SER A 202 -13.91 -16.74 -14.96
N GLN A 203 -13.52 -16.41 -13.72
CA GLN A 203 -14.08 -17.01 -12.51
C GLN A 203 -15.37 -16.32 -12.03
N GLN A 204 -15.86 -15.34 -12.80
CA GLN A 204 -17.22 -14.79 -12.70
C GLN A 204 -18.19 -15.61 -13.55
#